data_AF-A0A4Y2DZC6-F1
#
_entry.id   AF-A0A4Y2DZC6-F1
#
_cell.length_a   1.000
_cell.length_b   1.000
_cell.length_c   1.000
_cell.angle_alpha   90.00
_cell.angle_beta   90.00
_cell.angle_gamma   90.00
#
_symmetry.space_group_name_H-M   'P 1'
#
loop_
_entity.id
_entity.type
_entity.pdbx_description
1 polymer ?
#
loop_
_entity_poly.entity_id
_entity_poly.type
_entity_poly.pdbx_seq_one_letter_code
_entity_poly.pdbx_strand_id
1 'polypeptide(L)' 'EALAQISEYSEAGITVRGTYYPPGKEPKEGDRKLYLAIESTNELAVSKARAEFIRLIKEELVKLVSVSSNFKCV' A
#
# COMPACT_ATOMS: atom_id res chain seq x y z
N GLU A 1 11.87 3.72 0.05
CA GLU A 1 12.54 2.93 -1.01
C GLU A 1 11.57 2.09 -1.84
N ALA A 2 10.75 1.21 -1.25
CA ALA A 2 9.82 0.34 -1.99
C ALA A 2 8.88 1.08 -2.98
N LEU A 3 8.27 2.22 -2.57
CA LEU A 3 7.39 2.99 -3.46
C LEU A 3 8.11 3.52 -4.70
N ALA A 4 9.36 3.97 -4.56
CA ALA A 4 10.15 4.47 -5.68
C ALA A 4 10.50 3.35 -6.66
N GLN A 5 10.85 2.17 -6.16
CA GLN A 5 11.13 1.00 -6.99
C GLN A 5 9.91 0.54 -7.78
N ILE A 6 8.72 0.54 -7.17
CA ILE A 6 7.49 0.19 -7.90
C ILE A 6 7.20 1.24 -8.97
N SER A 7 7.34 2.53 -8.63
CA SER A 7 7.12 3.63 -9.58
C SER A 7 8.03 3.52 -10.81
N GLU A 8 9.32 3.19 -10.60
CA GLU A 8 10.30 2.94 -11.65
C GLU A 8 9.97 1.68 -12.47
N TYR A 9 9.63 0.57 -11.82
CA TYR A 9 9.28 -0.68 -12.49
C TYR A 9 7.99 -0.58 -13.32
N SER A 10 6.99 0.11 -12.81
CA SER A 10 5.67 0.18 -13.46
C SER A 10 5.54 1.36 -14.42
N GLU A 11 6.47 2.31 -14.41
CA GLU A 11 6.38 3.58 -15.13
C GLU A 11 5.10 4.36 -14.77
N ALA A 12 4.73 4.32 -13.49
CA ALA A 12 3.54 4.97 -12.96
C ALA A 12 3.91 5.87 -11.79
N GLY A 13 3.30 7.05 -11.73
CA GLY A 13 3.38 7.93 -10.58
C GLY A 13 2.56 7.36 -9.43
N ILE A 14 3.17 7.24 -8.24
CA ILE A 14 2.51 6.73 -7.04
C ILE A 14 2.64 7.78 -5.94
N THR A 15 1.50 8.21 -5.38
CA THR A 15 1.47 9.13 -4.24
C THR A 15 0.56 8.62 -3.14
N VAL A 16 0.98 8.84 -1.89
CA VAL A 16 0.16 8.56 -0.71
C VAL A 16 -0.68 9.81 -0.41
N ARG A 17 -2.00 9.66 -0.33
CA ARG A 17 -2.93 10.76 -0.07
C ARG A 17 -3.96 10.38 0.99
N GLY A 18 -4.60 11.39 1.58
CA GLY A 18 -5.58 11.22 2.66
C GLY A 18 -4.94 10.95 4.01
N THR A 19 -5.77 10.63 5.00
CA THR A 19 -5.36 10.50 6.41
C THR A 19 -5.75 9.12 6.95
N TYR A 20 -4.91 8.53 7.80
CA TYR A 20 -5.29 7.29 8.48
C TYR A 20 -6.43 7.55 9.47
N TYR A 21 -7.50 6.77 9.35
CA TYR A 21 -8.59 6.76 10.31
C TYR A 21 -8.63 5.38 10.97
N PRO A 22 -8.61 5.30 12.31
CA PRO A 22 -8.68 4.03 13.00
C PRO A 22 -10.04 3.35 12.78
N PRO A 23 -10.13 2.03 13.01
CA PRO A 23 -11.39 1.29 12.87
C PRO A 23 -12.54 1.95 13.63
N GLY A 24 -13.71 2.06 13.00
CA GLY A 24 -14.89 2.71 13.58
C GLY A 24 -14.87 4.24 13.55
N LYS A 25 -13.82 4.89 13.04
CA LYS A 25 -13.81 6.32 12.72
C LYS A 25 -14.02 6.54 11.23
N GLU A 26 -14.89 7.48 10.90
CA GLU A 26 -15.15 7.89 9.52
C GLU A 26 -14.52 9.26 9.23
N PRO A 27 -14.05 9.49 7.99
CA PRO A 27 -13.58 10.81 7.57
C PRO A 27 -14.72 11.81 7.63
N LYS A 28 -14.38 13.08 7.94
CA LYS A 28 -15.31 14.19 7.83
C LYS A 28 -15.68 14.45 6.37
N GLU A 29 -16.77 15.18 6.15
CA GLU A 29 -17.17 15.58 4.81
C GLU A 29 -16.04 16.36 4.11
N GLY A 30 -15.63 15.89 2.93
CA GLY A 30 -14.50 16.42 2.16
C GLY A 30 -13.17 15.70 2.38
N ASP A 31 -12.99 14.97 3.49
CA ASP A 31 -11.78 14.20 3.76
C ASP A 31 -11.85 12.78 3.16
N ARG A 32 -10.69 12.22 2.84
CA ARG A 32 -10.57 10.83 2.37
C ARG A 32 -9.71 10.00 3.32
N LYS A 33 -10.10 8.75 3.52
CA LYS A 33 -9.26 7.74 4.19
C LYS A 33 -7.96 7.56 3.40
N LEU A 34 -6.87 7.26 4.11
CA LEU A 34 -5.55 7.00 3.53
C LEU A 34 -5.65 6.06 2.32
N TYR A 35 -5.11 6.49 1.18
CA TYR A 35 -5.13 5.76 -0.07
C TYR A 35 -3.88 6.05 -0.90
N LEU A 36 -3.67 5.22 -1.92
CA LEU A 36 -2.65 5.43 -2.93
C LEU A 36 -3.31 5.94 -4.20
N ALA A 37 -2.81 7.06 -4.72
CA ALA A 37 -3.11 7.51 -6.07
C ALA A 37 -2.04 6.97 -7.01
N ILE A 38 -2.47 6.21 -8.01
CA ILE A 38 -1.64 5.66 -9.08
C ILE A 38 -2.06 6.35 -10.37
N GLU A 39 -1.12 7.02 -11.02
CA GLU A 39 -1.36 7.85 -12.20
C GLU A 39 -0.37 7.44 -13.31
N SER A 40 -0.87 7.19 -14.51
CA SER A 40 -0.05 6.93 -15.71
C SER A 40 -0.87 7.22 -16.96
N THR A 41 -0.19 7.39 -18.10
CA THR A 41 -0.82 7.53 -19.42
C THR A 41 -1.17 6.18 -20.05
N ASN A 42 -0.78 5.07 -19.42
CA ASN A 42 -0.98 3.71 -19.90
C ASN A 42 -1.68 2.85 -18.85
N GLU A 43 -2.81 2.23 -19.21
CA GLU A 43 -3.54 1.34 -18.30
C GLU A 43 -2.72 0.13 -17.86
N LEU A 44 -1.83 -0.38 -18.72
CA LEU A 44 -0.95 -1.49 -18.39
C LEU A 44 0.03 -1.10 -17.27
N ALA A 45 0.54 0.13 -17.28
CA ALA A 45 1.41 0.66 -16.24
C ALA A 45 0.69 0.73 -14.88
N VAL A 46 -0.55 1.22 -14.87
CA VAL A 46 -1.40 1.23 -13.67
C VAL A 46 -1.66 -0.19 -13.15
N SER A 47 -1.95 -1.12 -14.05
CA SER A 47 -2.20 -2.53 -13.69
C SER A 47 -0.95 -3.20 -13.09
N LYS A 48 0.23 -2.99 -13.70
CA LYS A 48 1.53 -3.45 -13.17
C LYS A 48 1.80 -2.89 -11.78
N ALA A 49 1.65 -1.58 -11.59
CA ALA A 49 1.85 -0.92 -10.30
C ALA A 49 0.95 -1.52 -9.22
N ARG A 50 -0.33 -1.70 -9.53
CA ARG A 50 -1.31 -2.29 -8.61
C ARG A 50 -0.95 -3.72 -8.23
N ALA A 51 -0.54 -4.55 -9.19
CA ALA A 51 -0.17 -5.94 -8.94
C ALA A 51 1.06 -6.04 -8.01
N GLU A 52 2.12 -5.29 -8.31
CA GLU A 52 3.34 -5.29 -7.52
C GLU A 52 3.12 -4.74 -6.11
N PHE A 53 2.31 -3.68 -5.96
CA PHE A 53 1.99 -3.15 -4.65
C PHE A 53 1.25 -4.17 -3.77
N ILE A 54 0.27 -4.89 -4.34
CA ILE A 54 -0.44 -5.95 -3.62
C ILE A 54 0.49 -7.10 -3.23
N ARG A 55 1.41 -7.50 -4.13
CA ARG A 55 2.41 -8.54 -3.86
C ARG A 55 3.29 -8.15 -2.67
N LEU A 56 3.83 -6.94 -2.68
CA LEU A 56 4.70 -6.43 -1.61
C LEU A 56 3.98 -6.33 -0.26
N ILE A 57 2.73 -5.82 -0.22
CA ILE A 57 1.96 -5.80 1.03
C ILE A 57 1.81 -7.23 1.57
N LYS A 58 1.44 -8.19 0.72
CA LYS A 58 1.23 -9.57 1.16
C LYS A 58 2.51 -10.18 1.73
N GLU A 59 3.65 -9.95 1.08
CA GLU A 59 4.94 -10.44 1.56
C GLU A 59 5.31 -9.84 2.91
N GLU A 60 5.13 -8.54 3.10
CA GLU A 60 5.40 -7.89 4.39
C GLU A 60 4.41 -8.33 5.48
N LEU A 61 3.13 -8.53 5.16
CA LEU A 61 2.15 -9.06 6.11
C LEU A 61 2.50 -10.48 6.56
N VAL A 62 2.94 -11.35 5.65
CA VAL A 62 3.36 -12.72 6.00
C VAL A 62 4.57 -12.69 6.93
N LYS A 63 5.55 -11.82 6.67
CA LYS A 63 6.70 -11.62 7.57
C LYS A 63 6.29 -11.15 8.97
N LEU A 64 5.33 -10.22 9.07
CA LEU A 64 4.83 -9.74 10.36
C LEU A 64 4.13 -10.83 11.18
N VAL A 65 3.32 -11.66 10.52
CA VAL A 65 2.61 -12.78 11.17
C VAL A 65 3.59 -13.88 11.61
N SER A 66 4.60 -14.19 10.79
CA SER A 66 5.61 -15.19 11.15
C SER A 66 6.49 -14.73 12.31
N VAL A 67 6.81 -13.43 12.40
CA VAL A 67 7.55 -12.86 13.54
C VAL A 67 6.72 -12.85 14.84
N SER A 68 5.41 -12.62 14.75
CA SER A 68 4.52 -12.59 15.92
C SER A 68 4.29 -13.95 16.59
N SER A 69 4.66 -15.05 15.92
CA SER A 69 4.47 -16.42 16.42
C SER A 69 5.59 -16.92 17.36
N ASN A 70 6.61 -16.09 17.65
CA ASN A 70 7.76 -16.46 18.48
C ASN A 70 7.71 -15.93 19.93
N PHE A 71 6.62 -15.30 20.37
CA PHE A 71 6.44 -14.93 21.77
C PHE A 71 5.57 -15.96 22.50
N LYS A 72 6.11 -17.17 22.72
CA LYS A 72 5.63 -18.04 23.80
C LYS A 72 6.52 -17.74 25.00
N CYS A 73 6.13 -16.75 25.81
CA CYS A 73 6.74 -16.57 27.12
C CYS A 73 6.48 -17.85 27.95
N VAL A 74 7.56 -18.30 28.58
CA VAL A 74 7.65 -19.41 29.53
C VAL A 74 6.82 -19.13 30.77
#